data_AF-A0A6G1DHJ8-F1
#
_entry.id   AF-A0A6G1DHJ8-F1
#
_cell.length_a   1.000
_cell.length_b   1.000
_cell.length_c   1.000
_cell.angle_alpha   90.00
_cell.angle_beta   90.00
_cell.angle_gamma   90.00
#
_symmetry.space_group_name_H-M   'P 1'
#
loop_
_entity.id
_entity.type
_entity.pdbx_description
1 polymer ?
#
loop_
_entity_poly.entity_id
_entity_poly.type
_entity_poly.pdbx_seq_one_letter_code
_entity_poly.pdbx_strand_id
1 'polypeptide(L)'
;MGVHDGDGVATAEVFEWAATIPDEIKASGEVARFLNDVASYTVRKNKKDMSSSVECYMAEHGVDGEAAVAAVAALAERAWRTINQSCMEMDPALLPAAQLIVNMTSTLKVIYLGGRDGYSFGSDLNDLITSLFLDPVCI
;
A
#
# COMPACT_ATOMS: atom_id res chain seq x y z
N MET A 1 -15.58 -4.99 -18.34
CA MET A 1 -14.94 -3.90 -19.09
C MET A 1 -13.45 -4.18 -19.05
N GLY A 2 -12.95 -4.95 -20.02
CA GLY A 2 -11.56 -5.34 -20.06
C GLY A 2 -10.73 -4.14 -20.47
N VAL A 3 -9.74 -3.79 -19.65
CA VAL A 3 -8.71 -2.84 -20.06
C VAL A 3 -7.99 -3.52 -21.22
N HIS A 4 -8.16 -2.98 -22.42
CA HIS A 4 -7.29 -3.33 -23.53
C HIS A 4 -5.93 -2.73 -23.22
N ASP A 5 -5.13 -3.43 -22.41
CA ASP A 5 -3.71 -3.19 -22.32
C ASP A 5 -3.14 -3.54 -23.69
N GLY A 6 -3.00 -2.54 -24.55
CA GLY A 6 -2.48 -2.74 -25.91
C GLY A 6 -1.07 -3.30 -25.81
N ASP A 7 -0.89 -4.58 -26.15
CA ASP A 7 0.35 -5.32 -26.44
C ASP A 7 1.64 -4.86 -25.72
N GLY A 8 1.53 -4.37 -24.48
CA GLY A 8 2.62 -3.81 -23.70
C GLY A 8 3.42 -4.91 -23.03
N VAL A 9 4.19 -5.66 -23.81
CA VAL A 9 5.12 -6.65 -23.27
C VAL A 9 6.16 -5.93 -22.42
N ALA A 10 6.22 -6.24 -21.13
CA ALA A 10 7.24 -5.73 -20.23
C ALA A 10 8.63 -6.05 -20.79
N THR A 11 9.48 -5.04 -20.97
CA THR A 11 10.82 -5.18 -21.53
C THR A 11 11.83 -5.55 -20.45
N ALA A 12 13.00 -6.07 -20.84
CA ALA A 12 14.11 -6.30 -19.91
C ALA A 12 14.51 -5.01 -19.18
N GLU A 13 14.49 -3.88 -19.87
CA GLU A 13 14.78 -2.56 -19.30
C GLU A 13 13.85 -2.19 -18.14
N VAL A 14 12.55 -2.54 -18.24
CA VAL A 14 11.59 -2.35 -17.13
C VAL A 14 11.96 -3.22 -15.93
N PHE A 15 12.36 -4.48 -16.13
CA PHE A 15 12.78 -5.34 -15.03
C PHE A 15 14.10 -4.88 -14.40
N GLU A 16 15.05 -4.43 -15.21
CA GLU A 16 16.32 -3.87 -14.75
C GLU A 16 16.09 -2.60 -13.92
N TRP A 17 15.24 -1.69 -14.40
CA TRP A 17 14.82 -0.51 -13.64
C TRP A 17 14.17 -0.91 -12.31
N ALA A 18 13.19 -1.81 -12.31
CA ALA A 18 12.50 -2.24 -11.09
C ALA A 18 13.48 -2.90 -10.09
N ALA A 19 14.46 -3.64 -10.58
CA ALA A 19 15.50 -4.27 -9.77
C ALA A 19 16.44 -3.27 -9.09
N THR A 20 16.52 -2.02 -9.57
CA THR A 20 17.22 -0.94 -8.86
C THR A 20 16.49 -0.45 -7.61
N ILE A 21 15.23 -0.88 -7.41
CA ILE A 21 14.34 -0.45 -6.32
C ILE A 21 14.22 1.08 -6.30
N PRO A 22 13.65 1.67 -7.37
CA PRO A 22 13.46 3.11 -7.45
C PRO A 22 12.52 3.61 -6.35
N ASP A 23 12.52 4.92 -6.14
CA ASP A 23 11.89 5.57 -4.98
C ASP A 23 10.40 5.25 -4.84
N GLU A 24 9.66 5.12 -5.94
CA GLU A 24 8.25 4.74 -5.95
C GLU A 24 8.01 3.29 -5.53
N ILE A 25 8.89 2.35 -5.89
CA ILE A 25 8.79 0.96 -5.43
C ILE A 25 9.10 0.89 -3.94
N LYS A 26 10.14 1.60 -3.50
CA LYS A 26 10.49 1.69 -2.08
C LYS A 26 9.36 2.33 -1.26
N ALA A 27 8.84 3.47 -1.72
CA ALA A 27 7.76 4.19 -1.06
C ALA A 27 6.45 3.38 -1.05
N SER A 28 6.16 2.61 -2.10
CA SER A 28 5.04 1.65 -2.10
C SER A 28 5.18 0.62 -0.97
N GLY A 29 6.39 0.07 -0.79
CA GLY A 29 6.71 -0.82 0.33
C GLY A 29 6.56 -0.17 1.70
N GLU A 30 6.98 1.09 1.84
CA GLU A 30 6.80 1.89 3.06
C GLU A 30 5.31 2.08 3.38
N VAL A 31 4.48 2.48 2.41
CA VAL A 31 3.02 2.58 2.58
C VAL A 31 2.45 1.23 3.04
N ALA A 32 2.84 0.14 2.39
CA ALA A 32 2.36 -1.20 2.74
C ALA A 32 2.70 -1.57 4.18
N ARG A 33 3.95 -1.36 4.59
CA ARG A 33 4.41 -1.65 5.95
C ARG A 33 3.66 -0.81 6.98
N PHE A 34 3.59 0.49 6.78
CA PHE A 34 3.00 1.41 7.76
C PHE A 34 1.50 1.19 7.93
N LEU A 35 0.75 0.97 6.85
CA LEU A 35 -0.68 0.67 6.94
C LEU A 35 -0.93 -0.69 7.64
N ASN A 36 -0.14 -1.71 7.32
CA ASN A 36 -0.23 -3.03 7.95
C ASN A 36 0.10 -2.98 9.45
N ASP A 37 1.16 -2.25 9.83
CA ASP A 37 1.60 -2.12 11.22
C ASP A 37 0.58 -1.36 12.08
N VAL A 38 -0.03 -0.30 11.53
CA VAL A 38 -1.13 0.43 12.19
C VAL A 38 -2.34 -0.50 12.39
N ALA A 39 -2.76 -1.22 11.35
CA ALA A 39 -3.90 -2.14 11.44
C ALA A 39 -3.66 -3.26 12.46
N SER A 40 -2.46 -3.85 12.43
CA SER A 40 -2.06 -4.93 13.35
C SER A 40 -2.02 -4.46 14.81
N TYR A 41 -1.61 -3.21 15.04
CA TYR A 41 -1.63 -2.61 16.38
C TYR A 41 -3.07 -2.43 16.91
N THR A 42 -3.99 -1.98 16.05
CA THR A 42 -5.40 -1.72 16.43
C THR A 42 -6.22 -2.98 16.67
N VAL A 43 -6.05 -4.04 15.86
CA VAL A 43 -6.88 -5.26 15.93
C VAL A 43 -6.37 -6.27 16.97
N ARG A 44 -5.11 -6.13 17.42
CA ARG A 44 -4.33 -6.97 18.37
C ARG A 44 -3.30 -7.84 17.64
N LYS A 45 -2.03 -7.51 17.87
CA LYS A 45 -0.86 -8.21 17.38
C LYS A 45 -0.69 -9.61 18.01
N ASN A 46 -0.15 -10.58 17.27
CA ASN A 46 0.23 -11.85 17.89
C ASN A 46 1.42 -11.65 18.83
N LYS A 47 1.39 -12.29 20.01
CA LYS A 47 2.47 -12.18 21.02
C LYS A 47 3.86 -12.63 20.53
N LYS A 48 3.95 -13.30 19.38
CA LYS A 48 5.20 -13.77 18.78
C LYS A 48 5.73 -12.86 17.66
N ASP A 49 4.96 -11.85 17.27
CA ASP A 49 5.35 -10.95 16.19
C ASP A 49 6.41 -9.95 16.67
N MET A 50 7.38 -9.66 15.80
CA MET A 50 8.40 -8.63 16.02
C MET A 50 7.77 -7.24 16.17
N SER A 51 8.42 -6.33 16.89
CA SER A 51 7.92 -4.96 17.12
C SER A 51 7.49 -4.26 15.83
N SER A 52 6.27 -3.71 15.82
CA SER A 52 5.75 -2.95 14.67
C SER A 52 6.37 -1.54 14.64
N SER A 53 6.24 -0.85 13.51
CA SER A 53 6.67 0.55 13.39
C SER A 53 6.02 1.46 14.44
N VAL A 54 4.78 1.18 14.83
CA VAL A 54 4.08 1.91 15.91
C VAL A 54 4.78 1.69 17.25
N GLU A 55 5.06 0.43 17.62
CA GLU A 55 5.72 0.11 18.89
C GLU A 55 7.17 0.62 18.94
N CYS A 56 7.90 0.53 17.82
CA CYS A 56 9.22 1.11 17.69
C CYS A 56 9.16 2.64 17.88
N TYR A 57 8.22 3.33 17.24
CA TYR A 57 8.05 4.77 17.39
C TYR A 57 7.72 5.18 18.84
N MET A 58 6.84 4.43 19.51
CA MET A 58 6.54 4.64 20.93
C MET A 58 7.81 4.52 21.79
N ALA A 59 8.61 3.48 21.55
CA ALA A 59 9.83 3.23 22.32
C ALA A 59 10.92 4.29 22.06
N GLU A 60 11.08 4.72 20.81
CA GLU A 60 12.09 5.71 20.41
C GLU A 60 11.75 7.12 20.90
N HIS A 61 10.46 7.49 20.89
CA HIS A 61 10.01 8.85 21.19
C HIS A 61 9.34 9.02 22.56
N GLY A 62 9.08 7.93 23.28
CA GLY A 62 8.43 7.97 24.60
C GLY A 62 6.98 8.46 24.56
N VAL A 63 6.29 8.25 23.44
CA VAL A 63 4.91 8.69 23.21
C VAL A 63 3.90 7.56 23.42
N ASP A 64 2.63 7.92 23.60
CA ASP A 64 1.55 6.93 23.64
C ASP A 64 1.22 6.35 22.26
N GLY A 65 0.36 5.32 22.26
CA GLY A 65 -0.01 4.61 21.04
C GLY A 65 -0.77 5.45 20.02
N GLU A 66 -1.60 6.40 20.47
CA GLU A 66 -2.37 7.27 19.57
C GLU A 66 -1.44 8.23 18.83
N ALA A 67 -0.52 8.87 19.56
CA ALA A 67 0.51 9.72 18.96
C ALA A 67 1.42 8.95 18.00
N ALA A 68 1.81 7.71 18.35
CA ALA A 68 2.62 6.86 17.48
C ALA A 68 1.87 6.43 16.21
N VAL A 69 0.59 6.04 16.32
CA VAL A 69 -0.25 5.72 15.15
C VAL A 69 -0.38 6.92 14.23
N ALA A 70 -0.63 8.12 14.77
CA ALA A 70 -0.71 9.35 13.99
C ALA A 70 0.61 9.66 13.26
N ALA A 71 1.75 9.47 13.94
CA ALA A 71 3.07 9.66 13.33
C ALA A 71 3.34 8.66 12.20
N VAL A 72 3.06 7.37 12.40
CA VAL A 72 3.24 6.33 11.38
C VAL A 72 2.30 6.55 10.19
N ALA A 73 1.06 6.99 10.42
CA ALA A 73 0.15 7.38 9.35
C ALA A 73 0.68 8.57 8.53
N ALA A 74 1.28 9.57 9.18
CA ALA A 74 1.94 10.67 8.50
C ALA A 74 3.17 10.23 7.67
N LEU A 75 3.91 9.21 8.13
CA LEU A 75 4.99 8.59 7.34
C LEU A 75 4.44 7.89 6.09
N ALA A 76 3.29 7.21 6.19
CA ALA A 76 2.62 6.63 5.03
C ALA A 76 2.14 7.70 4.04
N GLU A 77 1.61 8.83 4.52
CA GLU A 77 1.25 9.97 3.67
C GLU A 77 2.47 10.54 2.95
N ARG A 78 3.60 10.68 3.65
CA ARG A 78 4.85 11.13 3.05
C ARG A 78 5.32 10.19 1.94
N ALA A 79 5.25 8.88 2.16
CA ALA A 79 5.60 7.89 1.15
C ALA A 79 4.68 8.01 -0.10
N TRP A 80 3.38 8.27 0.08
CA TRP A 80 2.48 8.58 -1.05
C TRP A 80 2.92 9.82 -1.84
N ARG A 81 3.40 10.87 -1.16
CA ARG A 81 3.92 12.07 -1.83
C ARG A 81 5.18 11.75 -2.64
N THR A 82 6.04 10.87 -2.15
CA THR A 82 7.21 10.36 -2.91
C THR A 82 6.77 9.65 -4.17
N ILE A 83 5.80 8.72 -4.09
CA ILE A 83 5.26 8.01 -5.28
C ILE A 83 4.78 9.03 -6.33
N ASN A 84 3.99 10.02 -5.90
CA ASN A 84 3.47 11.05 -6.81
C ASN A 84 4.58 11.87 -7.46
N GLN A 85 5.62 12.26 -6.71
CA GLN A 85 6.74 13.02 -7.24
C GLN A 85 7.55 12.19 -8.25
N SER A 86 7.89 10.94 -7.90
CA SER A 86 8.61 10.02 -8.78
C SER A 86 7.87 9.83 -10.10
N CYS A 87 6.55 9.60 -10.07
CA CYS A 87 5.76 9.44 -11.29
C CYS A 87 5.76 10.70 -12.18
N MET A 88 5.89 11.90 -11.61
CA MET A 88 5.94 13.16 -12.39
C MET A 88 7.30 13.38 -13.04
N GLU A 89 8.37 12.85 -12.46
CA GLU A 89 9.76 13.04 -12.92
C GLU A 89 10.27 11.89 -13.81
N MET A 90 9.52 10.78 -13.85
CA MET A 90 9.90 9.54 -14.53
C MET A 90 9.82 9.63 -16.06
N ASP A 91 10.66 8.84 -16.73
CA ASP A 91 10.55 8.60 -18.17
C ASP A 91 9.15 8.07 -18.54
N PRO A 92 8.45 8.70 -19.50
CA PRO A 92 7.17 8.22 -20.00
C PRO A 92 7.12 6.74 -20.40
N ALA A 93 8.25 6.17 -20.84
CA ALA A 93 8.34 4.76 -21.20
C ALA A 93 8.15 3.81 -19.99
N LEU A 94 8.45 4.28 -18.78
CA LEU A 94 8.32 3.51 -17.53
C LEU A 94 6.97 3.72 -16.83
N LEU A 95 6.19 4.73 -17.24
CA LEU A 95 4.89 5.05 -16.63
C LEU A 95 3.92 3.86 -16.56
N PRO A 96 3.80 2.97 -17.57
CA PRO A 96 2.94 1.79 -17.45
C PRO A 96 3.34 0.87 -16.29
N ALA A 97 4.64 0.68 -16.07
CA ALA A 97 5.15 -0.12 -14.96
C ALA A 97 4.94 0.58 -13.62
N ALA A 98 5.18 1.89 -13.54
CA ALA A 98 4.89 2.67 -12.34
C ALA A 98 3.40 2.70 -12.00
N GLN A 99 2.51 2.73 -13.01
CA GLN A 99 1.06 2.69 -12.80
C GLN A 99 0.62 1.36 -12.15
N LEU A 100 1.25 0.24 -12.51
CA LEU A 100 1.03 -1.03 -11.81
C LEU A 100 1.38 -0.90 -10.32
N ILE A 101 2.53 -0.30 -10.00
CA ILE A 101 2.94 -0.06 -8.60
C ILE A 101 1.91 0.80 -7.88
N VAL A 102 1.48 1.92 -8.48
CA VAL A 102 0.45 2.81 -7.91
C VAL A 102 -0.86 2.08 -7.66
N ASN A 103 -1.31 1.22 -8.58
CA ASN A 103 -2.53 0.43 -8.44
C ASN A 103 -2.41 -0.59 -7.30
N MET A 104 -1.25 -1.25 -7.19
CA MET A 104 -0.96 -2.15 -6.07
C MET A 104 -0.97 -1.39 -4.75
N THR A 105 -0.31 -0.23 -4.67
CA THR A 105 -0.29 0.58 -3.44
C THR A 105 -1.70 1.07 -3.07
N SER A 106 -2.52 1.41 -4.06
CA SER A 106 -3.89 1.90 -3.85
C SER A 106 -4.78 0.81 -3.24
N THR A 107 -4.58 -0.45 -3.61
CA THR A 107 -5.31 -1.59 -3.03
C THR A 107 -5.09 -1.70 -1.51
N LEU A 108 -3.92 -1.32 -1.02
CA LEU A 108 -3.59 -1.37 0.42
C LEU A 108 -4.46 -0.42 1.24
N LYS A 109 -4.87 0.72 0.68
CA LYS A 109 -5.82 1.65 1.33
C LYS A 109 -7.17 1.01 1.55
N VAL A 110 -7.58 0.12 0.64
CA VAL A 110 -8.85 -0.63 0.73
C VAL A 110 -8.73 -1.74 1.77
N ILE A 111 -7.66 -2.53 1.69
CA ILE A 111 -7.39 -3.65 2.60
C ILE A 111 -7.29 -3.18 4.06
N TYR A 112 -6.58 -2.08 4.30
CA TYR A 112 -6.31 -1.54 5.64
C TYR A 112 -7.18 -0.34 6.01
N LEU A 113 -8.31 -0.14 5.31
CA LEU A 113 -9.18 1.01 5.51
C LEU A 113 -9.65 1.10 6.97
N GLY A 114 -9.50 2.28 7.57
CA GLY A 114 -9.92 2.53 8.96
C GLY A 114 -9.13 1.74 10.01
N GLY A 115 -7.90 1.31 9.71
CA GLY A 115 -7.05 0.58 10.65
C GLY A 115 -7.48 -0.88 10.86
N ARG A 116 -8.25 -1.45 9.93
CA ARG A 116 -8.65 -2.86 9.95
C ARG A 116 -7.62 -3.73 9.26
N ASP A 117 -7.57 -5.02 9.56
CA ASP A 117 -6.79 -5.99 8.80
C ASP A 117 -7.71 -6.84 7.92
N GLY A 118 -8.16 -6.24 6.82
CA GLY A 118 -9.06 -6.90 5.87
C GLY A 118 -8.38 -8.03 5.09
N TYR A 119 -7.05 -8.15 5.12
CA TYR A 119 -6.34 -9.25 4.46
C TYR A 119 -6.44 -10.53 5.30
N SER A 120 -6.15 -10.45 6.59
CA SER A 120 -6.28 -11.60 7.50
C SER A 120 -7.73 -11.87 7.89
N PHE A 121 -8.53 -10.82 8.06
CA PHE A 121 -9.95 -10.88 8.45
C PHE A 121 -10.84 -10.39 7.30
N GLY A 122 -10.99 -11.23 6.28
CA GLY A 122 -11.67 -10.90 5.02
C GLY A 122 -13.15 -10.50 5.10
N SER A 123 -13.79 -10.60 6.27
CA SER A 123 -15.19 -10.17 6.46
C SER A 123 -15.41 -8.72 6.04
N ASP A 124 -14.41 -7.86 6.23
CA ASP A 124 -14.49 -6.43 5.91
C ASP A 124 -14.41 -6.15 4.40
N LEU A 125 -14.03 -7.14 3.59
CA LEU A 125 -13.94 -7.03 2.14
C LEU A 125 -15.08 -7.76 1.42
N ASN A 126 -15.93 -8.51 2.13
CA ASN A 126 -16.99 -9.33 1.53
C ASN A 126 -17.96 -8.51 0.68
N ASP A 127 -18.42 -7.36 1.18
CA ASP A 127 -19.35 -6.50 0.43
C ASP A 127 -18.71 -5.97 -0.85
N LEU A 128 -17.43 -5.57 -0.78
CA LEU A 128 -16.68 -5.11 -1.94
C LEU A 128 -16.46 -6.23 -2.96
N ILE A 129 -16.06 -7.43 -2.51
CA ILE A 129 -15.88 -8.60 -3.37
C ILE A 129 -17.20 -8.98 -4.04
N THR A 130 -18.31 -8.98 -3.28
CA THR A 130 -19.65 -9.27 -3.80
C THR A 130 -20.03 -8.26 -4.88
N SER A 131 -19.87 -6.96 -4.60
CA SER A 131 -20.19 -5.90 -5.56
C SER A 131 -19.33 -5.96 -6.84
N LEU A 132 -18.05 -6.34 -6.74
CA LEU A 132 -17.14 -6.36 -7.88
C LEU A 132 -17.24 -7.62 -8.74
N PHE A 133 -17.55 -8.77 -8.13
CA PHE A 133 -17.43 -10.08 -8.78
C PHE A 133 -18.73 -10.89 -8.86
N LEU A 134 -19.74 -10.57 -8.03
CA LEU A 134 -20.99 -11.33 -7.95
C LEU A 134 -22.20 -10.53 -8.42
N ASP A 135 -22.28 -9.26 -8.04
CA ASP A 135 -23.41 -8.41 -8.39
C ASP A 135 -23.31 -7.90 -9.83
N PRO A 136 -24.36 -8.06 -10.64
CA PRO A 136 -24.40 -7.42 -11.95
C PRO A 136 -24.50 -5.90 -11.77
N VAL A 137 -23.76 -5.16 -12.59
CA VAL A 137 -23.96 -3.71 -12.70
C VAL A 137 -25.30 -3.49 -13.39
N CYS A 138 -26.28 -2.94 -12.68
CA CYS A 138 -27.54 -2.51 -13.28
C CYS A 138 -27.25 -1.42 -14.33
N ILE A 139 -27.73 -1.64 -15.55
CA ILE A 139 -27.61 -0.71 -16.69
C ILE A 139 -28.97 -0.02 -16.91
#